data_AF-A0A3D0J1H7-F1
#
_entry.id   AF-A0A3D0J1H7-F1
#
_cell.length_a   1.000
_cell.length_b   1.000
_cell.length_c   1.000
_cell.angle_alpha   90.00
_cell.angle_beta   90.00
_cell.angle_gamma   90.00
#
_symmetry.space_group_name_H-M   'P 1'
#
loop_
_entity.id
_entity.type
_entity.pdbx_description
1 polymer ?
#
loop_
_entity_poly.entity_id
_entity_poly.type
_entity_poly.pdbx_seq_one_letter_code
_entity_poly.pdbx_strand_id
1 'polypeptide(L)'
;MPQTEQKIALWMDQLRRMREMQYAYHKKFFHGLYLFLVLVIGCLLWDSSVSLALVPLLVITAGTQSCFYLHFVDFARIHARFVEGRLNQALGKSTLVGSEIEDLYFYPVDAPKIGGFVPSTPLRFFSFFTFHWVVLWLALAALALWRLLPMMGACGTQYLILIGLWGGLNFAYLAWFFGNLKDAKSMSEYLKKVG
;
A
#
# COMPACT_ATOMS: atom_id res chain seq x y z
N MET A 1 1.09 -2.88 -41.55
CA MET A 1 2.03 -3.31 -40.50
C MET A 1 1.99 -4.82 -40.39
N PRO A 2 3.14 -5.52 -40.37
CA PRO A 2 3.23 -6.93 -40.01
C PRO A 2 2.54 -7.24 -38.68
N GLN A 3 1.96 -8.43 -38.56
CA GLN A 3 1.21 -8.89 -37.38
C GLN A 3 2.03 -8.78 -36.07
N THR A 4 3.35 -8.95 -36.16
CA THR A 4 4.28 -8.82 -35.03
C THR A 4 4.41 -7.37 -34.56
N GLU A 5 4.49 -6.40 -35.47
CA GLU A 5 4.57 -4.98 -35.12
C GLU A 5 3.29 -4.51 -34.43
N GLN A 6 2.12 -4.99 -34.88
CA GLN A 6 0.84 -4.69 -34.24
C GLN A 6 0.77 -5.24 -32.80
N LYS A 7 1.25 -6.47 -32.58
CA LYS A 7 1.33 -7.07 -31.23
C LYS A 7 2.26 -6.28 -30.31
N ILE A 8 3.45 -5.89 -30.81
CA ILE A 8 4.40 -5.07 -30.06
C ILE A 8 3.78 -3.73 -29.68
N ALA A 9 3.11 -3.05 -30.62
CA ALA A 9 2.44 -1.77 -30.35
C ALA A 9 1.36 -1.90 -29.26
N LEU A 10 0.54 -2.96 -29.31
CA LEU A 10 -0.49 -3.22 -28.29
C LEU A 10 0.13 -3.49 -26.91
N TRP A 11 1.21 -4.27 -26.84
CA TRP A 11 1.91 -4.51 -25.58
C TRP A 11 2.59 -3.26 -25.04
N MET A 12 3.22 -2.44 -25.88
CA MET A 12 3.78 -1.16 -25.45
C MET A 12 2.72 -0.23 -24.85
N ASP A 13 1.53 -0.18 -25.47
CA ASP A 13 0.41 0.61 -24.97
C ASP A 13 -0.14 0.05 -23.64
N GLN A 14 -0.24 -1.27 -23.51
CA GLN A 14 -0.57 -1.92 -22.24
C GLN A 14 0.46 -1.63 -21.14
N LEU A 15 1.75 -1.73 -21.46
CA LEU A 15 2.84 -1.42 -20.52
C LEU A 15 2.75 0.04 -20.06
N ARG A 16 2.56 0.97 -20.99
CA ARG A 16 2.37 2.39 -20.67
C ARG A 16 1.21 2.60 -19.70
N ARG A 17 0.04 2.02 -19.98
CA ARG A 17 -1.13 2.12 -19.07
C ARG A 17 -0.83 1.58 -17.67
N MET A 18 -0.06 0.50 -17.57
CA MET A 18 0.31 -0.05 -16.25
C MET A 18 1.25 0.88 -15.49
N ARG A 19 2.24 1.46 -16.17
CA ARG A 19 3.15 2.45 -15.57
C ARG A 19 2.41 3.71 -15.13
N GLU A 20 1.46 4.19 -15.94
CA GLU A 20 0.58 5.31 -15.59
C GLU A 20 -0.31 5.00 -14.39
N MET A 21 -0.89 3.80 -14.34
CA MET A 21 -1.67 3.34 -13.19
C MET A 21 -0.82 3.31 -11.92
N GLN A 22 0.39 2.74 -11.99
CA GLN A 22 1.35 2.69 -10.88
C GLN A 22 1.66 4.10 -10.36
N TYR A 23 1.97 5.05 -11.26
CA TYR A 23 2.20 6.45 -10.90
C TYR A 23 0.98 7.10 -10.26
N ALA A 24 -0.21 6.91 -10.84
CA ALA A 24 -1.44 7.50 -10.34
C ALA A 24 -1.79 7.02 -8.92
N TYR A 25 -1.63 5.72 -8.64
CA TYR A 25 -1.88 5.17 -7.31
C TYR A 25 -0.79 5.53 -6.31
N HIS A 26 0.47 5.63 -6.72
CA HIS A 26 1.53 6.23 -5.89
C HIS A 26 1.20 7.67 -5.50
N LYS A 27 0.74 8.48 -6.47
CA LYS A 27 0.33 9.86 -6.21
C LYS A 27 -0.84 9.90 -5.21
N LYS A 28 -1.87 9.08 -5.41
CA LYS A 28 -3.03 8.98 -4.49
C LYS A 28 -2.62 8.55 -3.09
N PHE A 29 -1.67 7.62 -2.97
CA PHE A 29 -1.11 7.19 -1.68
C PHE A 29 -0.55 8.38 -0.88
N PHE A 30 0.35 9.16 -1.47
CA PHE A 30 0.94 10.31 -0.78
C PHE A 30 -0.07 11.43 -0.51
N HIS A 31 -0.98 11.71 -1.46
CA HIS A 31 -2.05 12.69 -1.21
C HIS A 31 -2.95 12.26 -0.06
N GLY A 32 -3.30 10.97 0.01
CA GLY A 32 -4.05 10.39 1.11
C GLY A 32 -3.30 10.55 2.44
N LEU A 33 -2.02 10.18 2.49
CA LEU A 33 -1.19 10.35 3.69
C LEU A 33 -1.16 11.80 4.17
N TYR A 34 -0.92 12.76 3.29
CA TYR A 34 -0.88 14.18 3.66
C TYR A 34 -2.25 14.70 4.11
N LEU A 35 -3.33 14.29 3.44
CA LEU A 35 -4.69 14.64 3.85
C LEU A 35 -4.98 14.14 5.27
N PHE A 36 -4.76 12.86 5.54
CA PHE A 36 -4.97 12.31 6.89
C PHE A 36 -4.05 12.96 7.92
N LEU A 37 -2.83 13.36 7.53
CA LEU A 37 -1.90 14.00 8.45
C LEU A 37 -2.41 15.38 8.86
N VAL A 38 -2.89 16.16 7.89
CA VAL A 38 -3.53 17.47 8.15
C VAL A 38 -4.77 17.29 9.01
N LEU A 39 -5.61 16.30 8.73
CA LEU A 39 -6.82 16.02 9.54
C LEU A 39 -6.46 15.64 10.99
N VAL A 40 -5.49 14.74 11.18
CA VAL A 40 -5.04 14.33 12.52
C VAL A 40 -4.42 15.50 13.29
N ILE A 41 -3.55 16.28 12.65
CA ILE A 41 -2.98 17.49 13.26
C ILE A 41 -4.09 18.48 13.61
N GLY A 42 -5.04 18.72 12.69
CA GLY A 42 -6.19 19.58 12.94
C GLY A 42 -7.02 19.13 14.15
N CYS A 43 -7.28 17.82 14.28
CA CYS A 43 -7.98 17.26 15.42
C CYS A 43 -7.21 17.42 16.75
N LEU A 44 -5.88 17.24 16.72
CA LEU A 44 -4.99 17.43 17.87
C LEU A 44 -4.86 18.89 18.31
N LEU A 45 -4.96 19.84 17.37
CA LEU A 45 -4.91 21.27 17.66
C LEU A 45 -6.28 21.81 18.12
N TRP A 46 -7.37 21.24 17.63
CA TRP A 46 -8.73 21.59 18.06
C TRP A 46 -9.00 21.16 19.52
N ASP A 47 -8.37 20.07 19.95
CA ASP A 47 -8.28 19.62 21.35
C ASP A 47 -9.65 19.48 22.08
N SER A 48 -10.70 19.10 21.35
CA SER A 48 -11.98 18.70 21.95
C SER A 48 -12.03 17.19 22.17
N SER A 49 -12.86 16.73 23.11
CA SER A 49 -13.02 15.29 23.36
C SER A 49 -13.45 14.53 22.08
N VAL A 50 -14.31 15.13 21.25
CA VAL A 50 -14.73 14.55 19.97
C VAL A 50 -13.57 14.52 18.97
N SER A 51 -12.80 15.61 18.84
CA SER A 51 -11.70 15.66 17.88
C SER A 51 -10.58 14.68 18.24
N LEU A 52 -10.23 14.59 19.53
CA LEU A 52 -9.24 13.63 20.02
C LEU A 52 -9.71 12.18 19.85
N ALA A 53 -11.00 11.90 20.08
CA ALA A 53 -11.59 10.58 19.84
C ALA A 53 -11.63 10.17 18.36
N LEU A 54 -11.55 11.13 17.44
CA LEU A 54 -11.51 10.86 16.01
C LEU A 54 -10.11 10.43 15.54
N VAL A 55 -9.04 10.87 16.22
CA VAL A 55 -7.66 10.64 15.78
C VAL A 55 -7.32 9.15 15.61
N PRO A 56 -7.54 8.25 16.60
CA PRO A 56 -7.23 6.83 16.43
C PRO A 56 -7.99 6.17 15.26
N LEU A 57 -9.24 6.60 15.02
CA LEU A 57 -10.04 6.12 13.89
C LEU A 57 -9.44 6.58 12.56
N LEU A 58 -9.07 7.86 12.44
CA LEU A 58 -8.42 8.41 11.25
C LEU A 58 -7.08 7.71 10.98
N VAL A 59 -6.30 7.43 12.02
CA VAL A 59 -5.03 6.71 11.92
C VAL A 59 -5.24 5.30 11.36
N ILE A 60 -6.20 4.54 11.90
CA ILE A 60 -6.52 3.19 11.40
C ILE A 60 -6.99 3.25 9.95
N THR A 61 -7.89 4.19 9.62
CA THR A 61 -8.38 4.38 8.23
C THR A 61 -7.25 4.77 7.29
N ALA A 62 -6.34 5.66 7.69
CA ALA A 62 -5.19 6.05 6.89
C ALA A 62 -4.28 4.85 6.59
N GLY A 63 -4.05 3.98 7.58
CA GLY A 63 -3.30 2.73 7.40
C GLY A 63 -3.97 1.78 6.41
N THR A 64 -5.27 1.49 6.60
CA THR A 64 -6.04 0.61 5.71
C THR A 64 -6.07 1.14 4.27
N GLN A 65 -6.33 2.45 4.10
CA GLN A 65 -6.36 3.10 2.79
C GLN A 65 -4.98 3.08 2.11
N SER A 66 -3.91 3.25 2.89
CA SER A 66 -2.53 3.17 2.42
C SER A 66 -2.21 1.78 1.88
N CYS A 67 -2.60 0.71 2.60
CA CYS A 67 -2.47 -0.67 2.12
C CYS A 67 -3.26 -0.91 0.83
N PHE A 68 -4.48 -0.37 0.72
CA PHE A 68 -5.29 -0.46 -0.50
C PHE A 68 -4.58 0.18 -1.70
N TYR A 69 -4.02 1.38 -1.57
CA TYR A 69 -3.31 2.01 -2.68
C TYR A 69 -2.03 1.25 -3.08
N LEU A 70 -1.26 0.75 -2.11
CA LEU A 70 -0.07 -0.05 -2.39
C LEU A 70 -0.42 -1.37 -3.10
N HIS A 71 -1.57 -1.97 -2.79
CA HIS A 71 -2.04 -3.15 -3.52
C HIS A 71 -2.23 -2.90 -5.02
N PHE A 72 -2.77 -1.73 -5.40
CA PHE A 72 -2.89 -1.37 -6.83
C PHE A 72 -1.55 -1.07 -7.50
N VAL A 73 -0.59 -0.54 -6.74
CA VAL A 73 0.79 -0.38 -7.21
C VAL A 73 1.41 -1.75 -7.50
N ASP A 74 1.26 -2.71 -6.59
CA ASP A 74 1.76 -4.08 -6.79
C ASP A 74 1.06 -4.77 -7.98
N PHE A 75 -0.26 -4.60 -8.12
CA PHE A 75 -1.00 -5.10 -9.28
C PHE A 75 -0.42 -4.57 -10.60
N ALA A 76 -0.20 -3.26 -10.69
CA ALA A 76 0.38 -2.63 -11.88
C ALA A 76 1.81 -3.15 -12.18
N ARG A 77 2.63 -3.35 -11.15
CA ARG A 77 3.99 -3.90 -11.27
C ARG A 77 4.00 -5.35 -11.77
N ILE A 78 3.12 -6.21 -11.23
CA ILE A 78 3.00 -7.61 -11.69
C ILE A 78 2.65 -7.65 -13.17
N HIS A 79 1.68 -6.84 -13.60
CA HIS A 79 1.26 -6.81 -15.00
C HIS A 79 2.31 -6.18 -15.92
N ALA A 80 2.98 -5.10 -15.49
CA ALA A 80 4.09 -4.50 -16.23
C ALA A 80 5.23 -5.50 -16.46
N ARG A 81 5.61 -6.26 -15.43
CA ARG A 81 6.63 -7.32 -15.52
C ARG A 81 6.26 -8.39 -16.55
N PHE A 82 5.00 -8.81 -16.57
CA PHE A 82 4.52 -9.77 -17.55
C PHE A 82 4.63 -9.24 -18.99
N VAL A 83 4.18 -8.00 -19.22
CA VAL A 83 4.20 -7.39 -20.56
C VAL A 83 5.64 -7.08 -21.02
N GLU A 84 6.52 -6.64 -20.12
CA GLU A 84 7.95 -6.46 -20.41
C GLU A 84 8.61 -7.77 -20.84
N GLY A 85 8.32 -8.88 -20.16
CA GLY A 85 8.79 -10.21 -20.55
C GLY A 85 8.37 -10.59 -21.98
N ARG A 86 7.12 -10.30 -22.37
CA ARG A 86 6.61 -10.55 -23.72
C ARG A 86 7.29 -9.70 -24.78
N LEU A 87 7.48 -8.42 -24.49
CA LEU A 87 8.18 -7.49 -25.37
C LEU A 87 9.64 -7.90 -25.56
N ASN A 88 10.36 -8.22 -24.48
CA ASN A 88 11.75 -8.67 -24.56
C ASN A 88 11.89 -9.97 -25.38
N GLN A 89 10.97 -10.93 -25.21
CA GLN A 89 10.94 -12.15 -26.02
C GLN A 89 10.70 -11.85 -27.51
N ALA A 90 9.73 -10.99 -27.83
CA ALA A 90 9.41 -10.64 -29.20
C ALA A 90 10.52 -9.83 -29.90
N LEU A 91 11.25 -9.02 -29.13
CA LEU A 91 12.38 -8.22 -29.62
C LEU A 91 13.70 -9.02 -29.65
N GLY A 92 13.74 -10.22 -29.07
CA GLY A 92 14.94 -11.05 -28.97
C GLY A 92 16.06 -10.42 -28.12
N LYS A 93 15.74 -9.42 -27.29
CA LYS A 93 16.70 -8.68 -26.45
C LYS A 93 16.07 -8.33 -25.11
N SER A 94 16.86 -8.38 -24.04
CA SER A 94 16.43 -7.95 -22.69
C SER A 94 16.61 -6.44 -22.53
N THR A 95 15.87 -5.65 -23.31
CA THR A 95 15.98 -4.18 -23.32
C THR A 95 15.10 -3.49 -22.28
N LEU A 96 13.96 -4.09 -21.93
CA LEU A 96 13.02 -3.55 -20.94
C LEU A 96 13.30 -4.20 -19.58
N VAL A 97 14.02 -3.49 -18.73
CA VAL A 97 14.49 -3.96 -17.40
C VAL A 97 13.80 -3.22 -16.24
N GLY A 98 12.72 -2.48 -16.53
CA GLY A 98 12.07 -1.60 -15.57
C GLY A 98 11.59 -2.34 -14.32
N SER A 99 10.92 -3.48 -14.50
CA SER A 99 10.43 -4.29 -13.37
C SER A 99 11.56 -4.89 -12.53
N GLU A 100 12.69 -5.23 -13.15
CA GLU A 100 13.87 -5.77 -12.45
C GLU A 100 14.53 -4.69 -11.57
N ILE A 101 14.65 -3.48 -12.10
CA ILE A 101 15.15 -2.31 -11.35
C ILE A 101 14.22 -2.01 -10.17
N GLU A 102 12.91 -2.05 -10.37
CA GLU A 102 11.94 -1.81 -9.29
C GLU A 102 11.99 -2.87 -8.19
N ASP A 103 12.15 -4.15 -8.55
CA ASP A 103 12.29 -5.24 -7.60
C ASP A 103 13.58 -5.10 -6.76
N LEU A 104 14.66 -4.62 -7.39
CA LEU A 104 15.93 -4.35 -6.72
C LEU A 104 15.83 -3.12 -5.81
N TYR A 105 15.29 -2.01 -6.30
CA TYR A 105 15.27 -0.71 -5.63
C TYR A 105 14.22 -0.62 -4.52
N PHE A 106 13.02 -1.14 -4.74
CA PHE A 106 11.94 -1.12 -3.76
C PHE A 106 11.91 -2.43 -2.95
N TYR A 107 11.33 -3.47 -3.54
CA TYR A 107 11.20 -4.80 -2.97
C TYR A 107 10.73 -5.77 -4.05
N PRO A 108 11.05 -7.07 -3.94
CA PRO A 108 10.53 -8.08 -4.86
C PRO A 108 9.01 -8.12 -4.80
N VAL A 109 8.34 -7.95 -5.94
CA VAL A 109 6.86 -7.87 -5.96
C VAL A 109 6.19 -9.15 -5.44
N ASP A 110 6.85 -10.31 -5.54
CA ASP A 110 6.35 -11.60 -5.05
C ASP A 110 6.69 -11.90 -3.58
N ALA A 111 7.41 -11.00 -2.89
CA ALA A 111 7.76 -11.19 -1.49
C ALA A 111 6.51 -11.05 -0.59
N PRO A 112 6.36 -11.91 0.44
CA PRO A 112 5.37 -11.71 1.49
C PRO A 112 5.63 -10.38 2.22
N LYS A 113 4.59 -9.55 2.33
CA LYS A 113 4.66 -8.21 2.90
C LYS A 113 3.31 -7.76 3.44
N ILE A 114 3.32 -6.76 4.31
CA ILE A 114 2.10 -6.08 4.79
C ILE A 114 2.25 -4.61 4.41
N GLY A 115 1.42 -4.15 3.45
CA GLY A 115 1.64 -2.87 2.80
C GLY A 115 3.04 -2.83 2.18
N GLY A 116 3.86 -1.86 2.58
CA GLY A 116 5.25 -1.73 2.13
C GLY A 116 6.31 -2.45 2.95
N PHE A 117 5.93 -3.07 4.08
CA PHE A 117 6.89 -3.70 4.97
C PHE A 117 7.15 -5.15 4.58
N VAL A 118 8.41 -5.45 4.26
CA VAL A 118 8.88 -6.81 3.95
C VAL A 118 9.65 -7.37 5.16
N PRO A 119 9.10 -8.33 5.93
CA PRO A 119 9.72 -8.81 7.16
C PRO A 119 11.11 -9.43 6.99
N SER A 120 11.38 -10.06 5.83
CA SER A 120 12.68 -10.67 5.53
C SER A 120 13.79 -9.64 5.25
N THR A 121 13.44 -8.39 4.93
CA THR A 121 14.38 -7.31 4.61
C THR A 121 13.92 -5.98 5.22
N PRO A 122 13.86 -5.88 6.56
CA PRO A 122 13.23 -4.76 7.25
C PRO A 122 13.99 -3.43 7.11
N LEU A 123 15.30 -3.49 6.80
CA LEU A 123 16.17 -2.32 6.66
C LEU A 123 16.25 -1.76 5.23
N ARG A 124 15.58 -2.38 4.25
CA ARG A 124 15.43 -1.75 2.93
C ARG A 124 14.70 -0.42 3.07
N PHE A 125 15.07 0.56 2.25
CA PHE A 125 14.52 1.92 2.34
C PHE A 125 12.99 1.94 2.40
N PHE A 126 12.31 1.14 1.57
CA PHE A 126 10.84 1.10 1.55
C PHE A 126 10.23 0.49 2.84
N SER A 127 10.82 -0.58 3.38
CA SER A 127 10.42 -1.17 4.66
C SER A 127 10.65 -0.20 5.82
N PHE A 128 11.82 0.45 5.86
CA PHE A 128 12.16 1.47 6.86
C PHE A 128 11.21 2.67 6.78
N PHE A 129 10.92 3.16 5.58
CA PHE A 129 10.01 4.29 5.37
C PHE A 129 8.57 3.93 5.77
N THR A 130 8.12 2.71 5.49
CA THR A 130 6.83 2.21 5.98
C THR A 130 6.80 2.21 7.50
N PHE A 131 7.86 1.69 8.15
CA PHE A 131 7.99 1.67 9.60
C PHE A 131 7.98 3.08 10.21
N HIS A 132 8.69 4.03 9.59
CA HIS A 132 8.69 5.45 9.99
C HIS A 132 7.26 6.01 10.07
N TRP A 133 6.45 5.80 9.02
CA TRP A 133 5.05 6.23 9.02
C TRP A 133 4.23 5.53 10.10
N VAL A 134 4.37 4.21 10.26
CA VAL A 134 3.66 3.48 11.32
C VAL A 134 3.97 4.04 12.71
N VAL A 135 5.25 4.27 13.02
CA VAL A 135 5.67 4.84 14.31
C VAL A 135 5.09 6.24 14.50
N LEU A 136 5.17 7.10 13.49
CA LEU A 136 4.58 8.44 13.53
C LEU A 136 3.08 8.39 13.83
N TRP A 137 2.34 7.56 13.09
CA TRP A 137 0.90 7.43 13.25
C TRP A 137 0.50 6.88 14.62
N LEU A 138 1.22 5.87 15.12
CA LEU A 138 1.01 5.34 16.46
C LEU A 138 1.31 6.38 17.54
N ALA A 139 2.37 7.18 17.38
CA ALA A 139 2.69 8.26 18.31
C ALA A 139 1.58 9.34 18.34
N LEU A 140 1.04 9.73 17.18
CA LEU A 140 -0.06 10.68 17.10
C LEU A 140 -1.35 10.13 17.72
N ALA A 141 -1.67 8.85 17.49
CA ALA A 141 -2.81 8.19 18.12
C ALA A 141 -2.63 8.09 19.65
N ALA A 142 -1.44 7.70 20.11
CA ALA A 142 -1.12 7.62 21.54
C ALA A 142 -1.21 8.99 22.21
N LEU A 143 -0.72 10.04 21.55
CA LEU A 143 -0.84 11.42 22.03
C LEU A 143 -2.31 11.85 22.18
N ALA A 144 -3.15 11.54 21.18
CA ALA A 144 -4.58 11.84 21.26
C ALA A 144 -5.27 11.07 22.41
N LEU A 145 -4.98 9.77 22.54
CA LEU A 145 -5.52 8.94 23.62
C LEU A 145 -5.08 9.44 25.00
N TRP A 146 -3.81 9.83 25.15
CA TRP A 146 -3.28 10.36 26.41
C TRP A 146 -4.02 11.62 26.86
N ARG A 147 -4.37 12.51 25.93
CA ARG A 147 -5.18 13.71 26.22
C ARG A 147 -6.66 13.40 26.43
N LEU A 148 -7.22 12.45 25.69
CA LEU A 148 -8.63 12.11 25.70
C LEU A 148 -9.05 11.33 26.95
N LEU A 149 -8.28 10.32 27.35
CA LEU A 149 -8.70 9.36 28.39
C LEU A 149 -9.08 10.04 29.73
N PRO A 150 -8.34 11.05 30.23
CA PRO A 150 -8.75 11.81 31.41
C PRO A 150 -10.12 12.50 31.26
N MET A 151 -10.50 12.91 30.05
CA MET A 151 -11.77 13.59 29.76
C MET A 151 -12.95 12.62 29.71
N MET A 152 -12.72 11.33 29.46
CA MET A 152 -13.78 10.34 29.24
C MET A 152 -14.30 9.67 30.51
N GLY A 153 -13.58 9.77 31.62
CA GLY A 153 -13.95 9.10 32.88
C GLY A 153 -14.25 7.61 32.67
N ALA A 154 -15.42 7.15 33.11
CA ALA A 154 -15.84 5.75 33.02
C ALA A 154 -16.02 5.22 31.58
N CYS A 155 -16.23 6.11 30.59
CA CYS A 155 -16.40 5.70 29.18
C CYS A 155 -15.06 5.39 28.49
N GLY A 156 -13.92 5.73 29.09
CA GLY A 156 -12.60 5.53 28.49
C GLY A 156 -12.31 4.06 28.14
N THR A 157 -12.65 3.13 29.04
CA THR A 157 -12.45 1.69 28.81
C THR A 157 -13.27 1.17 27.63
N GLN A 158 -14.54 1.59 27.52
CA GLN A 158 -15.43 1.19 26.43
C GLN A 158 -14.91 1.69 25.08
N TYR A 159 -14.41 2.93 25.06
CA TYR A 159 -13.79 3.50 23.86
C TYR A 159 -12.50 2.79 23.47
N LEU A 160 -11.62 2.44 24.42
CA LEU A 160 -10.43 1.64 24.13
C LEU A 160 -10.78 0.26 23.58
N ILE A 161 -11.82 -0.39 24.09
CA ILE A 161 -12.32 -1.66 23.54
C ILE A 161 -12.79 -1.45 22.10
N LEU A 162 -13.55 -0.39 21.82
CA LEU A 162 -14.02 -0.07 20.47
C LEU A 162 -12.85 0.14 19.50
N ILE A 163 -11.86 0.95 19.87
CA ILE A 163 -10.66 1.20 19.06
C ILE A 163 -9.83 -0.08 18.87
N GLY A 164 -9.66 -0.86 19.94
CA GLY A 164 -8.95 -2.14 19.89
C GLY A 164 -9.63 -3.14 18.95
N LEU A 165 -10.96 -3.25 19.01
CA LEU A 165 -11.74 -4.09 18.10
C LEU A 165 -11.65 -3.58 16.66
N TRP A 166 -11.84 -2.28 16.43
CA TRP A 166 -11.79 -1.70 15.08
C TRP A 166 -10.41 -1.84 14.44
N GLY A 167 -9.35 -1.50 15.17
CA GLY A 167 -7.96 -1.66 14.74
C GLY A 167 -7.59 -3.12 14.54
N GLY A 168 -7.98 -3.98 15.48
CA GLY A 168 -7.75 -5.43 15.41
C GLY A 168 -8.41 -6.08 14.21
N LEU A 169 -9.67 -5.74 13.91
CA LEU A 169 -10.39 -6.24 12.73
C LEU A 169 -9.72 -5.80 11.42
N ASN A 170 -9.36 -4.52 11.31
CA ASN A 170 -8.65 -4.01 10.13
C ASN A 170 -7.28 -4.69 9.96
N PHE A 171 -6.51 -4.79 11.03
CA PHE A 171 -5.20 -5.44 10.99
C PHE A 171 -5.31 -6.93 10.64
N ALA A 172 -6.23 -7.67 11.26
CA ALA A 172 -6.45 -9.08 10.98
C ALA A 172 -6.85 -9.30 9.53
N TYR A 173 -7.75 -8.46 8.99
CA TYR A 173 -8.13 -8.51 7.59
C TYR A 173 -6.93 -8.27 6.66
N LEU A 174 -6.14 -7.23 6.90
CA LEU A 174 -4.96 -6.92 6.09
C LEU A 174 -3.89 -8.01 6.19
N ALA A 175 -3.61 -8.51 7.39
CA ALA A 175 -2.65 -9.59 7.60
C ALA A 175 -3.07 -10.88 6.89
N TRP A 176 -4.37 -11.23 6.95
CA TRP A 176 -4.92 -12.37 6.22
C TRP A 176 -4.87 -12.17 4.70
N PHE A 177 -5.27 -11.00 4.23
CA PHE A 177 -5.36 -10.69 2.80
C PHE A 177 -3.96 -10.67 2.15
N PHE A 178 -3.03 -9.90 2.72
CA PHE A 178 -1.67 -9.77 2.18
C PHE A 178 -0.76 -10.95 2.52
N GLY A 179 -0.95 -11.60 3.67
CA GLY A 179 -0.14 -12.74 4.08
C GLY A 179 -0.31 -13.97 3.18
N ASN A 180 -1.51 -14.17 2.62
CA ASN A 180 -1.81 -15.33 1.77
C ASN A 180 -1.32 -15.17 0.32
N LEU A 181 -1.01 -13.96 -0.14
CA LEU A 181 -0.62 -13.62 -1.53
C LEU A 181 -1.57 -14.23 -2.59
N LYS A 182 -2.82 -14.54 -2.23
CA LYS A 182 -3.73 -15.35 -3.05
C LYS A 182 -4.02 -14.68 -4.39
N ASP A 183 -4.28 -13.38 -4.38
CA ASP A 183 -4.64 -12.64 -5.59
C ASP A 183 -3.44 -12.43 -6.52
N ALA A 184 -2.26 -12.15 -5.95
CA ALA A 184 -1.01 -12.07 -6.71
C ALA A 184 -0.67 -13.42 -7.39
N LYS A 185 -0.86 -14.53 -6.66
CA LYS A 185 -0.68 -15.89 -7.22
C LYS A 185 -1.72 -16.19 -8.30
N SER A 186 -3.00 -15.92 -8.04
CA SER A 186 -4.08 -16.15 -9.01
C SER A 186 -3.88 -15.33 -10.29
N MET A 187 -3.45 -14.07 -10.18
CA MET A 187 -3.12 -13.23 -11.31
C MET A 187 -1.91 -13.78 -12.09
N SER A 188 -0.84 -14.15 -11.39
CA SER A 188 0.36 -14.74 -12.01
C SER A 188 0.02 -16.05 -12.75
N GLU A 189 -0.81 -16.91 -12.16
CA GLU A 189 -1.30 -18.13 -12.80
C GLU A 189 -2.17 -17.85 -14.03
N TYR A 190 -3.06 -16.87 -13.96
CA TYR A 190 -3.87 -16.46 -15.11
C TYR A 190 -3.00 -15.94 -16.25
N LEU A 191 -2.04 -15.06 -15.95
CA LEU A 191 -1.11 -14.51 -16.94
C LEU A 191 -0.23 -15.60 -17.58
N LYS A 192 0.18 -16.63 -16.81
CA LYS A 192 0.87 -17.80 -17.35
C LYS A 192 0.00 -18.67 -18.27
N LYS A 193 -1.33 -18.71 -18.06
CA LYS A 193 -2.27 -19.49 -18.88
C LYS A 193 -2.62 -18.80 -20.20
N VAL A 194 -2.76 -17.47 -20.18
CA VAL A 194 -3.12 -16.67 -21.37
C VAL A 194 -1.92 -16.35 -22.24
N GLY A 195 -0.72 -16.48 -21.68
CA GLY A 195 0.54 -16.27 -22.35
C GLY A 195 1.07 -17.51 -23.05
#